data_AF-X1UL72-F1
#
_entry.id   AF-X1UL72-F1
#
_cell.length_a   1.000
_cell.length_b   1.000
_cell.length_c   1.000
_cell.angle_alpha   90.00
_cell.angle_beta   90.00
_cell.angle_gamma   90.00
#
_symmetry.space_group_name_H-M   'P 1'
#
loop_
_entity.id
_entity.type
_entity.pdbx_description
1 polymer ?
#
loop_
_entity_poly.entity_id
_entity_poly.type
_entity_poly.pdbx_seq_one_letter_code
_entity_poly.pdbx_strand_id
1 'polypeptide(L)' 'ISAAARNGMKAVALTDKYVMSGAVEFYKEATSKNIKPIIGCEI' A
#
# COMPACT_ATOMS: atom_id res chain seq x y z
N ILE A 1 2.19 6.01 -0.17
CA ILE A 1 3.00 5.43 -1.29
C ILE A 1 4.19 6.29 -1.70
N SER A 2 4.07 7.62 -1.85
CA SER A 2 5.16 8.49 -2.34
C SER A 2 6.50 8.38 -1.61
N ALA A 3 6.51 8.19 -0.28
CA ALA A 3 7.76 7.98 0.46
C ALA A 3 8.49 6.70 0.03
N ALA A 4 7.75 5.61 -0.17
CA ALA A 4 8.31 4.34 -0.64
C ALA A 4 8.88 4.45 -2.06
N ALA A 5 8.22 5.21 -2.94
CA ALA A 5 8.73 5.50 -4.28
C ALA A 5 10.06 6.29 -4.23
N ARG A 6 10.15 7.33 -3.38
CA ARG A 6 11.39 8.11 -3.20
C ARG A 6 12.56 7.27 -2.67
N ASN A 7 12.26 6.28 -1.85
CA ASN A 7 13.26 5.39 -1.26
C ASN A 7 13.57 4.15 -2.13
N GLY A 8 13.04 4.06 -3.35
CA GLY A 8 13.27 2.92 -4.25
C GLY A 8 12.72 1.59 -3.73
N MET A 9 11.70 1.62 -2.87
CA MET A 9 11.11 0.41 -2.30
C MET A 9 10.27 -0.32 -3.35
N LYS A 10 10.41 -1.66 -3.40
CA LYS A 10 9.69 -2.50 -4.37
C LYS A 10 8.28 -2.91 -3.92
N ALA A 11 7.99 -2.84 -2.61
CA ALA A 11 6.71 -3.23 -2.03
C ALA A 11 6.38 -2.40 -0.79
N VAL A 12 5.09 -2.26 -0.47
CA VAL A 12 4.59 -1.61 0.76
C VAL A 12 3.34 -2.34 1.24
N ALA A 13 3.21 -2.50 2.56
CA ALA A 13 2.03 -3.07 3.18
C ALA A 13 1.08 -1.99 3.73
N LEU A 14 -0.23 -2.19 3.54
CA LEU A 14 -1.30 -1.52 4.28
C LEU A 14 -1.82 -2.50 5.33
N THR A 15 -1.85 -2.06 6.60
CA THR A 15 -2.29 -2.87 7.75
C THR A 15 -3.22 -2.03 8.63
N ASP A 16 -4.38 -1.67 8.07
CA ASP A 16 -5.39 -0.88 8.79
C ASP A 16 -5.98 -1.68 9.96
N LYS A 17 -6.44 -0.99 10.99
CA LYS A 17 -7.04 -1.62 12.18
C LYS A 17 -8.49 -2.02 11.91
N TYR A 18 -8.81 -3.31 12.01
CA TYR A 18 -10.15 -3.92 11.86
C TYR A 18 -10.88 -3.69 10.52
N VAL A 19 -10.42 -2.77 9.68
CA VAL A 19 -11.04 -2.38 8.42
C VAL A 19 -10.00 -2.32 7.31
N MET A 20 -10.46 -2.17 6.07
CA MET A 20 -9.62 -2.04 4.87
C MET A 20 -10.11 -0.91 3.97
N SER A 21 -10.53 0.21 4.58
CA SER A 21 -11.22 1.31 3.90
C SER A 21 -10.39 1.94 2.78
N GLY A 22 -9.06 1.96 2.93
CA GLY A 22 -8.14 2.52 1.94
C GLY A 22 -7.54 1.50 0.95
N ALA A 23 -7.99 0.24 0.96
CA ALA A 23 -7.34 -0.83 0.20
C ALA A 23 -7.33 -0.59 -1.32
N VAL A 24 -8.43 -0.07 -1.87
CA VAL A 24 -8.58 0.14 -3.31
C VAL A 24 -7.71 1.32 -3.79
N GLU A 25 -7.76 2.44 -3.06
CA GLU A 25 -6.96 3.64 -3.34
C GLU A 25 -5.47 3.33 -3.20
N PHE A 26 -5.09 2.61 -2.14
CA PHE A 26 -3.72 2.17 -1.89
C PHE A 26 -3.21 1.26 -3.02
N TYR A 27 -4.01 0.29 -3.45
CA TYR A 27 -3.67 -0.60 -4.55
C TYR A 27 -3.42 0.17 -5.85
N LYS A 28 -4.33 1.08 -6.22
CA LYS A 28 -4.22 1.90 -7.43
C LYS A 28 -2.98 2.80 -7.38
N GLU A 29 -2.74 3.49 -6.28
CA GLU A 29 -1.60 4.38 -6.13
C GLU A 29 -0.28 3.60 -6.17
N ALA A 30 -0.16 2.48 -5.43
CA ALA A 30 1.04 1.65 -5.41
C ALA A 30 1.36 1.09 -6.81
N THR A 31 0.35 0.53 -7.47
CA THR A 31 0.51 -0.06 -8.80
C THR A 31 0.92 0.99 -9.83
N SER A 32 0.34 2.19 -9.79
CA SER A 32 0.72 3.30 -10.69
C SER A 32 2.20 3.73 -10.56
N LYS A 33 2.82 3.44 -9.42
CA LYS A 33 4.24 3.74 -9.15
C LYS A 33 5.15 2.52 -9.26
N ASN A 34 4.66 1.41 -9.85
CA ASN A 34 5.38 0.13 -9.94
C ASN A 34 5.85 -0.43 -8.58
N ILE A 35 5.07 -0.17 -7.52
CA ILE A 35 5.31 -0.71 -6.18
C ILE A 35 4.28 -1.82 -5.93
N LYS A 36 4.74 -2.99 -5.51
CA LYS A 36 3.85 -4.11 -5.15
C LYS A 36 3.06 -3.77 -3.87
N PRO A 37 1.73 -3.61 -3.91
CA PRO A 37 0.95 -3.47 -2.70
C PRO A 37 0.81 -4.83 -1.99
N ILE A 38 0.89 -4.81 -0.65
CA ILE A 38 0.50 -5.92 0.22
C ILE A 38 -0.65 -5.40 1.08
N ILE A 39 -1.80 -6.06 1.06
CA ILE A 39 -3.00 -5.57 1.76
C ILE A 39 -3.32 -6.54 2.89
N GLY A 40 -3.49 -6.00 4.08
CA GLY A 40 -3.96 -6.72 5.25
C GLY A 40 -4.68 -5.79 6.23
N CYS A 41 -5.14 -6.37 7.34
CA CYS A 41 -5.69 -5.65 8.47
C CYS A 41 -5.24 -6.31 9.78
N GLU A 42 -5.17 -5.50 10.84
CA GLU A 42 -5.00 -5.98 12.21
C GLU A 42 -6.36 -6.42 12.79
N ILE A 43 -6.38 -7.55 13.50
CA ILE A 43 -7.56 -8.18 14.14
C ILE A 43 -7.37 -8.22 15.65
#